data_AF-A0AAW2DSP7-F1
#
_entry.id   AF-A0AAW2DSP7-F1
#
_cell.length_a   1.000
_cell.length_b   1.000
_cell.length_c   1.000
_cell.angle_alpha   90.00
_cell.angle_beta   90.00
_cell.angle_gamma   90.00
#
_symmetry.space_group_name_H-M   'P 1'
#
loop_
_entity.id
_entity.type
_entity.pdbx_description
1 polymer ?
#
loop_
_entity_poly.entity_id
_entity_poly.type
_entity_poly.pdbx_seq_one_letter_code
_entity_poly.pdbx_strand_id
1 'polypeptide(L)'
;MTHFDFNICSYVLQPQKIHSLLNPLFIFFLLLLPHANSISFNFPSFQPNLNNTLTFQGDAFSSNGVLHLTKNQLDGPINSSAGRASYAEPMHLWDASSGRLTDFNTKFSFTIKAVDTTSPLYGDGLSFFIASFESNIPNNSSGGYLGLFNPEFALIPSRNQIVEVEFDNYKNPWDPVSNHVGIDVNSIQSVSVAELTSSIQMGSIVHAWVSYYSTAVTAAYVDLRDIWTISSLSITIDLGMFCQNGSELVFLLLLVSWLSYIK
;
A
#
# COMPACT_ATOMS: atom_id res chain seq x y z
N MET A 1 -16.67 -11.97 -10.18
CA MET A 1 -17.23 -11.35 -11.41
C MET A 1 -17.54 -9.92 -11.04
N THR A 2 -16.78 -8.97 -11.56
CA THR A 2 -16.82 -7.58 -11.08
C THR A 2 -17.02 -6.66 -12.28
N HIS A 3 -18.16 -5.98 -12.26
CA HIS A 3 -18.55 -4.90 -13.16
C HIS A 3 -17.91 -3.60 -12.64
N PHE A 4 -17.49 -2.72 -13.54
CA PHE A 4 -17.12 -1.35 -13.20
C PHE A 4 -17.93 -0.41 -14.09
N ASP A 5 -18.81 0.38 -13.46
CA ASP A 5 -19.40 1.57 -14.06
C ASP A 5 -18.57 2.78 -13.65
N PHE A 6 -18.05 3.51 -14.63
CA PHE A 6 -17.53 4.86 -14.43
C PHE A 6 -18.63 5.86 -14.77
N ASN A 7 -19.29 6.42 -13.75
CA ASN A 7 -20.10 7.63 -13.93
C ASN A 7 -19.21 8.86 -13.70
N ILE A 8 -18.74 9.45 -14.80
CA ILE A 8 -18.33 10.85 -14.77
C ILE A 8 -19.62 11.67 -14.78
N CYS A 9 -19.86 12.43 -13.71
CA CYS A 9 -20.95 13.40 -13.67
C CYS A 9 -20.61 14.56 -14.63
N SER A 10 -20.88 14.37 -15.92
CA SER A 10 -20.90 15.47 -16.88
C SER A 10 -22.21 16.23 -16.71
N TYR A 11 -22.15 17.51 -16.37
CA TYR A 11 -23.30 18.39 -16.54
C TYR A 11 -23.72 18.33 -18.01
N VAL A 12 -24.85 17.67 -18.29
CA VAL A 12 -25.48 17.68 -19.61
C VAL A 12 -26.09 19.06 -19.79
N LEU A 13 -25.31 19.98 -20.37
CA LEU A 13 -25.87 21.19 -20.95
C LEU A 13 -26.76 20.75 -22.12
N GLN A 14 -28.04 21.14 -22.09
CA GLN A 14 -28.94 20.93 -23.22
C GLN A 14 -28.31 21.52 -24.49
N PRO A 15 -28.34 20.81 -25.64
CA PRO A 15 -27.75 21.32 -26.87
C PRO A 15 -28.59 22.49 -27.39
N GLN A 16 -28.20 23.71 -27.03
CA GLN A 16 -28.52 24.85 -27.88
C GLN A 16 -27.70 24.68 -29.17
N LYS A 17 -28.36 24.86 -30.32
CA LYS A 17 -27.73 24.84 -31.65
C LYS A 17 -26.65 25.91 -31.74
N ILE A 18 -25.43 25.58 -31.32
CA ILE A 18 -24.24 26.37 -31.60
C ILE A 18 -23.64 25.78 -32.88
N HIS A 19 -23.84 26.45 -34.01
CA HIS A 19 -23.02 26.21 -35.19
C HIS A 19 -21.61 26.73 -34.88
N SER A 20 -20.82 25.90 -34.17
CA SER A 20 -19.49 26.23 -33.70
C SER A 20 -18.50 26.09 -34.85
N LEU A 21 -18.04 27.22 -35.39
CA LEU A 21 -16.78 27.27 -36.13
C LEU A 21 -15.68 26.98 -35.09
N LEU A 22 -15.20 25.72 -35.03
CA LEU A 22 -14.03 25.35 -34.25
C LEU A 22 -12.85 26.20 -34.74
N ASN A 23 -12.53 27.26 -34.00
CA ASN A 23 -11.45 28.18 -34.35
C ASN A 23 -10.13 27.38 -34.32
N PRO A 24 -9.31 27.35 -35.38
CA PRO A 24 -8.01 26.66 -35.36
C PRO A 24 -7.11 27.16 -34.23
N LEU A 25 -7.30 28.39 -33.77
CA LEU A 25 -6.65 28.94 -32.58
C LEU A 25 -7.07 28.21 -31.29
N PHE A 26 -8.34 27.80 -31.16
CA PHE A 26 -8.84 27.02 -30.03
C PHE A 26 -8.29 25.60 -30.04
N ILE A 27 -8.19 24.96 -31.21
CA ILE A 27 -7.54 23.64 -31.36
C ILE A 27 -6.05 23.73 -30.98
N PHE A 28 -5.37 24.81 -31.38
CA PHE A 28 -3.97 25.06 -30.98
C PHE A 28 -3.80 25.18 -29.46
N PHE A 29 -4.72 25.87 -28.77
CA PHE A 29 -4.70 25.93 -27.30
C PHE A 29 -4.99 24.58 -26.62
N LEU A 30 -5.81 23.71 -27.23
CA LEU A 30 -6.02 22.35 -26.73
C LEU A 30 -4.76 21.47 -26.85
N LEU A 31 -3.93 21.68 -27.87
CA LEU A 31 -2.64 21.00 -28.04
C LEU A 31 -1.57 21.48 -27.03
N LEU A 32 -1.77 22.64 -26.40
CA LEU A 32 -0.91 23.18 -25.35
C LEU A 32 -1.31 22.71 -23.94
N LEU A 33 -2.39 21.93 -23.81
CA LEU A 33 -2.74 21.37 -22.51
C LEU A 33 -1.68 20.33 -22.10
N PRO A 34 -1.07 20.47 -20.91
CA PRO A 34 -0.13 19.48 -20.43
C PRO A 34 -0.84 18.13 -20.33
N HIS A 35 -0.33 17.14 -21.05
CA HIS A 35 -0.84 15.77 -20.97
C HIS A 35 -0.33 15.15 -19.68
N ALA A 36 -1.25 14.77 -18.80
CA ALA A 36 -0.92 13.95 -17.64
C ALA A 36 -0.79 12.49 -18.09
N ASN A 37 0.40 11.90 -17.92
CA ASN A 37 0.58 10.47 -18.09
C ASN A 37 0.15 9.78 -16.80
N SER A 38 -0.92 8.99 -16.84
CA SER A 38 -1.32 8.14 -15.71
C SER A 38 -0.77 6.73 -15.90
N ILE A 39 -0.31 6.12 -14.80
CA ILE A 39 0.07 4.71 -14.75
C ILE A 39 -1.08 3.96 -14.10
N SER A 40 -1.49 2.85 -14.72
CA SER A 40 -2.51 1.96 -14.17
C SER A 40 -2.16 0.52 -14.50
N PHE A 41 -2.25 -0.34 -13.50
CA PHE A 41 -2.01 -1.77 -13.63
C PHE A 41 -2.98 -2.55 -12.75
N ASN A 42 -3.21 -3.81 -13.10
CA ASN A 42 -4.10 -4.70 -12.39
C ASN A 42 -3.55 -6.12 -12.39
N PHE A 43 -3.51 -6.74 -11.21
CA PHE A 43 -3.07 -8.13 -11.02
C PHE A 43 -4.26 -8.99 -10.57
N PRO A 44 -5.04 -9.56 -11.51
CA PRO A 44 -6.14 -10.45 -11.14
C PRO A 44 -5.65 -11.80 -10.59
N SER A 45 -4.39 -12.16 -10.86
CA SER A 45 -3.71 -13.34 -10.32
C SER A 45 -2.19 -13.15 -10.37
N PHE A 46 -1.46 -13.80 -9.46
CA PHE A 46 0.00 -13.78 -9.42
C PHE A 46 0.57 -15.09 -9.95
N GLN A 47 0.92 -15.11 -11.24
CA GLN A 47 1.53 -16.27 -11.88
C GLN A 47 3.00 -16.43 -11.45
N PRO A 48 3.59 -17.64 -11.55
CA PRO A 48 5.04 -17.80 -11.42
C PRO A 48 5.79 -16.94 -12.45
N ASN A 49 6.97 -16.44 -12.10
CA ASN A 49 7.86 -15.65 -12.97
C ASN A 49 7.40 -14.21 -13.30
N LEU A 50 6.81 -13.51 -12.34
CA LEU A 50 6.47 -12.08 -12.49
C LEU A 50 7.68 -11.13 -12.36
N ASN A 51 8.91 -11.63 -12.47
CA ASN A 51 10.14 -10.89 -12.16
C ASN A 51 10.38 -9.66 -13.05
N ASN A 52 9.71 -9.57 -14.21
CA ASN A 52 9.78 -8.40 -15.10
C ASN A 52 8.77 -7.30 -14.73
N THR A 53 7.93 -7.52 -13.73
CA THR A 53 6.87 -6.59 -13.32
C THR A 53 6.86 -6.38 -11.82
N LEU A 54 7.24 -7.40 -11.05
CA LEU A 54 7.40 -7.34 -9.61
C LEU A 54 8.83 -7.77 -9.21
N THR A 55 9.42 -7.03 -8.28
CA THR A 55 10.65 -7.38 -7.60
C THR A 55 10.31 -8.04 -6.26
N PHE A 56 10.78 -9.27 -6.06
CA PHE A 56 10.62 -10.02 -4.82
C PHE A 56 11.90 -9.93 -3.97
N GLN A 57 11.74 -9.77 -2.66
CA GLN A 57 12.81 -9.80 -1.67
C GLN A 57 12.40 -10.65 -0.46
N GLY A 58 13.41 -11.13 0.27
CA GLY A 58 13.20 -12.00 1.42
C GLY A 58 12.49 -13.29 1.01
N ASP A 59 11.45 -13.64 1.76
CA ASP A 59 10.70 -14.88 1.57
C ASP A 59 9.50 -14.73 0.61
N ALA A 60 9.34 -13.59 -0.07
CA ALA A 60 8.20 -13.38 -0.96
C ALA A 60 8.34 -14.17 -2.27
N PHE A 61 7.23 -14.75 -2.72
CA PHE A 61 7.14 -15.48 -3.99
C PHE A 61 5.71 -15.52 -4.51
N SER A 62 5.54 -15.79 -5.81
CA SER A 62 4.23 -16.05 -6.40
C SER A 62 4.04 -17.54 -6.69
N SER A 63 2.88 -18.08 -6.34
CA SER A 63 2.49 -19.44 -6.70
C SER A 63 0.97 -19.62 -6.66
N ASN A 64 0.45 -20.50 -7.51
CA ASN A 64 -0.98 -20.83 -7.58
C ASN A 64 -1.90 -19.60 -7.74
N GLY A 65 -1.44 -18.57 -8.47
CA GLY A 65 -2.22 -17.34 -8.67
C GLY A 65 -2.21 -16.38 -7.48
N VAL A 66 -1.43 -16.64 -6.43
CA VAL A 66 -1.38 -15.86 -5.19
C VAL A 66 0.04 -15.34 -4.95
N LEU A 67 0.10 -14.12 -4.42
CA LEU A 67 1.32 -13.52 -3.90
C LEU A 67 1.50 -13.93 -2.43
N HIS A 68 2.56 -14.68 -2.14
CA HIS A 68 2.96 -15.07 -0.80
C HIS A 68 4.09 -14.16 -0.35
N LEU A 69 3.99 -13.66 0.88
CA LEU A 69 4.94 -12.69 1.45
C LEU A 69 5.75 -13.28 2.59
N THR A 70 5.29 -14.43 3.07
CA THR A 70 5.89 -15.24 4.11
C THR A 70 6.03 -16.66 3.62
N LYS A 71 6.95 -17.39 4.25
CA LYS A 71 7.02 -18.84 4.14
C LYS A 71 5.68 -19.44 4.58
N ASN A 72 5.14 -20.32 3.75
CA ASN A 72 3.85 -20.98 3.98
C ASN A 72 3.97 -22.52 4.09
N GLN A 73 5.21 -23.05 4.12
CA GLN A 73 5.45 -24.49 4.16
C GLN A 73 5.81 -24.95 5.57
N LEU A 74 5.04 -25.91 6.08
CA LEU A 74 5.16 -26.51 7.42
C LEU A 74 6.33 -27.50 7.56
N ASP A 75 7.02 -27.81 6.46
CA ASP A 75 8.14 -28.75 6.41
C ASP A 75 9.49 -28.09 6.78
N GLY A 76 9.52 -26.79 7.07
CA GLY A 76 10.69 -26.05 7.54
C GLY A 76 10.39 -25.01 8.63
N PRO A 77 11.43 -24.38 9.21
CA PRO A 77 11.27 -23.29 10.17
C PRO A 77 10.60 -22.08 9.50
N ILE A 78 9.37 -21.78 9.94
CA ILE A 78 8.58 -20.61 9.48
C ILE A 78 8.82 -19.35 10.32
N ASN A 79 9.69 -19.42 11.34
CA ASN A 79 10.00 -18.27 12.20
C ASN A 79 10.78 -17.19 11.44
N SER A 80 10.62 -15.94 11.91
CA SER A 80 11.36 -14.77 11.38
C SER A 80 11.19 -14.56 9.87
N SER A 81 10.05 -15.00 9.29
CA SER A 81 9.82 -14.88 7.85
C SER A 81 9.39 -13.46 7.46
N ALA A 82 10.12 -12.84 6.55
CA ALA A 82 9.77 -11.53 6.03
C ALA A 82 10.01 -11.52 4.52
N GLY A 83 9.05 -11.00 3.78
CA GLY A 83 9.14 -10.88 2.34
C GLY A 83 8.49 -9.60 1.86
N ARG A 84 9.00 -9.13 0.72
CA ARG A 84 8.52 -7.92 0.06
C ARG A 84 8.34 -8.22 -1.42
N ALA A 85 7.24 -7.79 -2.00
CA ALA A 85 7.06 -7.76 -3.44
C ALA A 85 6.77 -6.32 -3.84
N SER A 86 7.53 -5.71 -4.75
CA SER A 86 7.39 -4.32 -5.21
C SER A 86 7.15 -4.27 -6.70
N TYR A 87 6.49 -3.23 -7.22
CA TYR A 87 6.46 -3.00 -8.66
C TYR A 87 7.85 -2.63 -9.19
N ALA A 88 8.22 -3.16 -10.36
CA ALA A 88 9.60 -3.19 -10.83
C ALA A 88 10.12 -1.89 -11.49
N GLU A 89 9.24 -1.07 -12.06
CA GLU A 89 9.63 0.20 -12.72
C GLU A 89 9.80 1.35 -11.72
N PRO A 90 10.02 2.64 -12.15
CA PRO A 90 9.90 3.88 -11.33
C PRO A 90 8.55 4.73 -11.35
N MET A 91 7.94 5.15 -10.22
CA MET A 91 6.58 5.75 -10.09
C MET A 91 6.69 7.15 -9.55
N HIS A 92 6.47 8.15 -10.39
CA HIS A 92 6.68 9.54 -10.01
C HIS A 92 5.51 10.08 -9.18
N LEU A 93 5.64 10.05 -7.85
CA LEU A 93 4.66 10.60 -6.91
C LEU A 93 4.84 12.11 -6.65
N TRP A 94 6.01 12.66 -6.95
CA TRP A 94 6.35 14.07 -6.79
C TRP A 94 7.32 14.54 -7.86
N ASP A 95 7.11 15.76 -8.34
CA ASP A 95 8.01 16.47 -9.24
C ASP A 95 8.66 17.64 -8.49
N ALA A 96 9.97 17.55 -8.26
CA ALA A 96 10.74 18.53 -7.51
C ALA A 96 10.74 19.92 -8.16
N SER A 97 10.71 19.96 -9.49
CA SER A 97 10.86 21.20 -10.28
C SER A 97 9.61 22.06 -10.24
N SER A 98 8.45 21.42 -10.21
CA SER A 98 7.13 22.05 -10.23
C SER A 98 6.42 22.00 -8.88
N GLY A 99 6.93 21.21 -7.93
CA GLY A 99 6.29 20.95 -6.64
C GLY A 99 4.99 20.15 -6.75
N ARG A 100 4.71 19.53 -7.91
CA ARG A 100 3.46 18.82 -8.17
C ARG A 100 3.50 17.43 -7.56
N LEU A 101 2.40 17.04 -6.93
CA LEU A 101 2.17 15.71 -6.39
C LEU A 101 1.22 14.92 -7.30
N THR A 102 1.37 13.60 -7.31
CA THR A 102 0.53 12.68 -8.08
C THR A 102 -0.49 12.01 -7.17
N ASP A 103 -1.76 12.11 -7.53
CA ASP A 103 -2.85 11.37 -6.88
C ASP A 103 -2.74 9.89 -7.23
N PHE A 104 -3.05 9.01 -6.28
CA PHE A 104 -3.16 7.58 -6.55
C PHE A 104 -4.31 6.94 -5.80
N ASN A 105 -4.75 5.79 -6.32
CA ASN A 105 -5.69 4.90 -5.66
C ASN A 105 -5.24 3.47 -5.93
N THR A 106 -5.18 2.66 -4.89
CA THR A 106 -4.97 1.22 -5.00
C THR A 106 -6.09 0.46 -4.34
N LYS A 107 -6.37 -0.72 -4.88
CA LYS A 107 -7.27 -1.69 -4.27
C LYS A 107 -6.59 -3.05 -4.31
N PHE A 108 -6.61 -3.73 -3.17
CA PHE A 108 -6.11 -5.09 -3.08
C PHE A 108 -6.97 -5.92 -2.13
N SER A 109 -6.75 -7.23 -2.17
CA SER A 109 -7.34 -8.15 -1.22
C SER A 109 -6.28 -9.11 -0.73
N PHE A 110 -6.36 -9.47 0.54
CA PHE A 110 -5.40 -10.38 1.17
C PHE A 110 -6.10 -11.27 2.19
N THR A 111 -5.37 -12.29 2.64
CA THR A 111 -5.79 -13.17 3.72
C THR A 111 -4.60 -13.38 4.64
N ILE A 112 -4.81 -13.18 5.94
CA ILE A 112 -3.87 -13.63 6.98
C ILE A 112 -4.50 -14.85 7.64
N LYS A 113 -3.73 -15.93 7.72
CA LYS A 113 -4.17 -17.18 8.34
C LYS A 113 -3.12 -17.66 9.31
N ALA A 114 -3.46 -17.66 10.60
CA ALA A 114 -2.62 -18.28 11.60
C ALA A 114 -2.57 -19.81 11.36
N VAL A 115 -1.37 -20.39 11.43
CA VAL A 115 -1.13 -21.83 11.25
C VAL A 115 -1.68 -22.65 12.42
N ASP A 116 -1.60 -22.08 13.61
CA ASP A 116 -2.20 -22.58 14.84
C ASP A 116 -2.95 -21.40 15.44
N THR A 117 -4.14 -21.63 16.01
CA THR A 117 -4.98 -20.59 16.61
C THR A 117 -5.07 -20.73 18.13
N THR A 118 -4.29 -21.64 18.73
CA THR A 118 -4.39 -22.04 20.15
C THR A 118 -3.33 -21.41 21.07
N SER A 119 -2.26 -20.87 20.50
CA SER A 119 -1.20 -20.10 21.15
C SER A 119 -1.48 -18.59 21.06
N PRO A 120 -0.90 -17.76 21.92
CA PRO A 120 -1.09 -16.32 21.87
C PRO A 120 -0.03 -15.60 21.01
N LEU A 121 0.91 -16.34 20.40
CA LEU A 121 2.11 -15.79 19.75
C LEU A 121 2.04 -15.87 18.23
N TYR A 122 1.00 -15.29 17.62
CA TYR A 122 0.88 -15.23 16.17
C TYR A 122 0.75 -13.78 15.75
N GLY A 123 1.71 -13.36 14.93
CA GLY A 123 1.91 -11.99 14.48
C GLY A 123 2.50 -11.99 13.08
N ASP A 124 2.84 -10.84 12.51
CA ASP A 124 2.68 -9.49 13.08
C ASP A 124 1.62 -8.73 12.29
N GLY A 125 1.74 -8.63 10.97
CA GLY A 125 0.68 -8.00 10.19
C GLY A 125 0.91 -8.07 8.69
N LEU A 126 0.32 -7.11 7.98
CA LEU A 126 0.62 -6.82 6.59
C LEU A 126 0.60 -5.32 6.33
N SER A 127 1.34 -4.83 5.35
CA SER A 127 1.43 -3.39 5.10
C SER A 127 1.48 -3.05 3.62
N PHE A 128 0.78 -1.99 3.22
CA PHE A 128 0.99 -1.27 1.98
C PHE A 128 1.89 -0.07 2.22
N PHE A 129 3.07 0.00 1.59
CA PHE A 129 4.07 1.03 1.92
C PHE A 129 4.75 1.73 0.74
N ILE A 130 4.93 3.04 0.86
CA ILE A 130 5.70 3.90 -0.03
C ILE A 130 7.10 4.04 0.56
N ALA A 131 8.13 3.78 -0.23
CA ALA A 131 9.52 3.99 0.16
C ALA A 131 10.35 4.52 -1.01
N SER A 132 11.65 4.68 -0.79
CA SER A 132 12.60 4.94 -1.87
C SER A 132 12.68 3.75 -2.85
N PHE A 133 12.91 4.06 -4.13
CA PHE A 133 13.14 3.05 -5.16
C PHE A 133 14.32 2.18 -4.79
N GLU A 134 14.22 0.90 -5.12
CA GLU A 134 15.27 -0.07 -4.83
C GLU A 134 15.65 -0.16 -3.33
N SER A 135 14.77 0.29 -2.44
CA SER A 135 14.94 0.03 -1.00
C SER A 135 15.08 -1.48 -0.77
N ASN A 136 15.84 -1.87 0.25
CA ASN A 136 16.07 -3.27 0.64
C ASN A 136 15.50 -3.55 2.02
N ILE A 137 15.09 -4.80 2.29
CA ILE A 137 14.67 -5.22 3.64
C ILE A 137 15.84 -4.90 4.60
N PRO A 138 15.63 -4.09 5.65
CA PRO A 138 16.68 -3.84 6.62
C PRO A 138 17.09 -5.12 7.35
N ASN A 139 18.34 -5.18 7.83
CA ASN A 139 18.79 -6.29 8.65
C ASN A 139 17.90 -6.45 9.89
N ASN A 140 17.53 -7.70 10.21
CA ASN A 140 16.71 -8.04 11.37
C ASN A 140 15.31 -7.37 11.39
N SER A 141 14.76 -7.03 10.22
CA SER A 141 13.47 -6.36 10.07
C SER A 141 12.27 -7.31 10.02
N SER A 142 12.39 -8.54 10.54
CA SER A 142 11.24 -9.46 10.61
C SER A 142 10.29 -9.12 11.77
N GLY A 143 9.10 -9.72 11.77
CA GLY A 143 8.11 -9.56 12.83
C GLY A 143 7.45 -8.18 12.79
N GLY A 144 7.28 -7.53 13.94
CA GLY A 144 6.66 -6.21 14.06
C GLY A 144 7.34 -5.12 13.23
N TYR A 145 8.57 -5.33 12.79
CA TYR A 145 9.28 -4.42 11.87
C TYR A 145 8.81 -4.49 10.41
N LEU A 146 7.93 -5.44 10.08
CA LEU A 146 7.25 -5.61 8.80
C LEU A 146 8.17 -5.57 7.57
N GLY A 147 9.43 -5.99 7.69
CA GLY A 147 10.42 -5.94 6.60
C GLY A 147 10.77 -4.52 6.14
N LEU A 148 10.39 -3.51 6.93
CA LEU A 148 10.41 -2.10 6.54
C LEU A 148 11.31 -1.25 7.41
N PHE A 149 11.27 -1.47 8.71
CA PHE A 149 12.00 -0.65 9.66
C PHE A 149 13.26 -1.36 10.15
N ASN A 150 14.35 -0.60 10.25
CA ASN A 150 15.51 -1.08 10.97
C ASN A 150 15.23 -1.01 12.49
N PRO A 151 15.42 -2.10 13.26
CA PRO A 151 15.16 -2.11 14.70
C PRO A 151 15.86 -1.00 15.50
N GLU A 152 17.04 -0.54 15.05
CA GLU A 152 17.82 0.49 15.74
C GLU A 152 17.21 1.89 15.65
N PHE A 153 16.42 2.17 14.60
CA PHE A 153 15.90 3.50 14.32
C PHE A 153 14.43 3.51 13.83
N ALA A 154 13.70 2.43 14.07
CA ALA A 154 12.28 2.28 13.71
C ALA A 154 11.39 3.41 14.28
N LEU A 155 11.73 3.93 15.47
CA LEU A 155 11.03 5.01 16.16
C LEU A 155 11.67 6.39 15.97
N ILE A 156 12.60 6.55 15.01
CA ILE A 156 13.31 7.82 14.77
C ILE A 156 12.89 8.38 13.40
N PRO A 157 11.91 9.31 13.35
CA PRO A 157 11.35 9.84 12.09
C PRO A 157 12.38 10.37 11.09
N SER A 158 13.45 11.02 11.55
CA SER A 158 14.47 11.58 10.66
C SER A 158 15.37 10.54 9.98
N ARG A 159 15.23 9.25 10.33
CA ARG A 159 16.07 8.16 9.83
C ARG A 159 15.31 7.21 8.89
N ASN A 160 14.02 7.44 8.70
CA ASN A 160 13.17 6.65 7.81
C ASN A 160 12.65 7.54 6.68
N GLN A 161 12.27 6.90 5.59
CA GLN A 161 11.62 7.53 4.43
C GLN A 161 10.51 6.60 3.94
N ILE A 162 9.59 6.29 4.85
CA ILE A 162 8.55 5.28 4.67
C ILE A 162 7.22 5.87 5.09
N VAL A 163 6.20 5.68 4.25
CA VAL A 163 4.78 5.83 4.62
C VAL A 163 4.13 4.49 4.45
N GLU A 164 3.35 4.04 5.41
CA GLU A 164 2.59 2.82 5.24
C GLU A 164 1.17 2.89 5.78
N VAL A 165 0.36 1.99 5.25
CA VAL A 165 -0.91 1.57 5.83
C VAL A 165 -0.73 0.14 6.29
N GLU A 166 -0.59 -0.06 7.60
CA GLU A 166 -0.43 -1.37 8.20
C GLU A 166 -1.78 -1.98 8.61
N PHE A 167 -1.78 -3.30 8.66
CA PHE A 167 -2.85 -4.19 9.09
C PHE A 167 -2.22 -5.09 10.14
N ASP A 168 -2.10 -4.55 11.35
CA ASP A 168 -1.43 -5.20 12.46
C ASP A 168 -2.43 -6.08 13.24
N ASN A 169 -1.93 -7.24 13.66
CA ASN A 169 -2.65 -8.20 14.46
C ASN A 169 -1.83 -8.69 15.67
N TYR A 170 -0.75 -8.00 16.04
CA TYR A 170 0.09 -8.37 17.17
C TYR A 170 0.61 -7.15 17.92
N LYS A 171 0.19 -7.01 19.18
CA LYS A 171 0.60 -5.88 20.01
C LYS A 171 2.10 -5.93 20.38
N ASN A 172 2.92 -5.15 19.69
CA ASN A 172 4.27 -4.76 20.10
C ASN A 172 4.23 -3.59 21.11
N PRO A 173 5.37 -3.22 21.74
CA PRO A 173 5.42 -2.15 22.73
C PRO A 173 5.05 -0.74 22.23
N TRP A 174 5.09 -0.50 20.91
CA TRP A 174 4.73 0.77 20.30
C TRP A 174 3.24 0.87 19.95
N ASP A 175 2.51 -0.25 19.95
CA ASP A 175 1.13 -0.29 19.49
C ASP A 175 0.13 0.10 20.58
N PRO A 176 -0.86 0.95 20.26
CA PRO A 176 -1.89 1.31 21.22
C PRO A 176 -2.82 0.12 21.53
N VAL A 177 -3.16 -0.67 20.52
CA VAL A 177 -4.06 -1.83 20.57
C VAL A 177 -3.51 -2.97 19.71
N SER A 178 -4.00 -4.20 19.88
CA SER A 178 -3.45 -5.36 19.15
C SER A 178 -3.92 -5.42 17.70
N ASN A 179 -5.21 -5.61 17.45
CA ASN A 179 -5.73 -5.73 16.09
C ASN A 179 -6.12 -4.35 15.59
N HIS A 180 -5.42 -3.85 14.58
CA HIS A 180 -5.69 -2.52 14.08
C HIS A 180 -5.25 -2.31 12.63
N VAL A 181 -5.78 -1.22 12.07
CA VAL A 181 -5.18 -0.58 10.90
C VAL A 181 -4.43 0.65 11.41
N GLY A 182 -3.23 0.85 10.92
CA GLY A 182 -2.38 1.99 11.24
C GLY A 182 -2.03 2.80 9.99
N ILE A 183 -1.82 4.11 10.15
CA ILE A 183 -1.11 4.93 9.17
C ILE A 183 0.18 5.42 9.82
N ASP A 184 1.30 5.09 9.19
CA ASP A 184 2.64 5.26 9.73
C ASP A 184 3.43 6.22 8.84
N VAL A 185 4.12 7.15 9.47
CA VAL A 185 4.80 8.26 8.80
C VAL A 185 6.21 8.38 9.35
N ASN A 186 7.17 7.79 8.63
CA ASN A 186 8.58 7.71 8.99
C ASN A 186 8.87 7.05 10.35
N SER A 187 7.91 6.39 10.96
CA SER A 187 8.05 5.70 12.23
C SER A 187 7.11 4.51 12.22
N ILE A 188 7.54 3.41 12.83
CA ILE A 188 6.72 2.21 13.07
C ILE A 188 5.58 2.42 14.08
N GLN A 189 5.49 3.62 14.63
CA GLN A 189 4.41 3.98 15.51
C GLN A 189 3.42 4.80 14.71
N SER A 190 2.23 4.25 14.51
CA SER A 190 1.18 4.91 13.75
C SER A 190 0.83 6.28 14.30
N VAL A 191 0.66 7.24 13.38
CA VAL A 191 0.12 8.56 13.71
C VAL A 191 -1.41 8.55 13.77
N SER A 192 -2.05 7.52 13.23
CA SER A 192 -3.49 7.31 13.28
C SER A 192 -3.81 5.81 13.29
N VAL A 193 -4.74 5.41 14.16
CA VAL A 193 -5.08 4.00 14.39
C VAL A 193 -6.60 3.83 14.43
N ALA A 194 -7.08 2.76 13.79
CA ALA A 194 -8.45 2.28 13.94
C ALA A 194 -8.42 0.82 14.40
N GLU A 195 -8.99 0.59 15.58
CA GLU A 195 -9.12 -0.76 16.14
C GLU A 195 -10.03 -1.64 15.27
N LEU A 196 -9.60 -2.88 15.05
CA LEU A 196 -10.38 -3.90 14.38
C LEU A 196 -11.05 -4.78 15.44
N THR A 197 -12.37 -4.73 15.50
CA THR A 197 -13.18 -5.50 16.47
C THR A 197 -13.14 -7.00 16.22
N SER A 198 -12.69 -7.42 15.05
CA SER A 198 -12.58 -8.82 14.64
C SER A 198 -11.17 -9.13 14.16
N SER A 199 -10.68 -10.33 14.47
CA SER A 199 -9.34 -10.75 14.06
C SER A 199 -9.27 -10.96 12.55
N ILE A 200 -8.28 -10.33 11.91
CA ILE A 200 -7.94 -10.52 10.50
C ILE A 200 -7.17 -11.83 10.23
N GLN A 201 -6.85 -12.58 11.28
CA GLN A 201 -6.01 -13.79 11.22
C GLN A 201 -6.79 -15.09 10.97
N MET A 202 -8.13 -15.01 10.85
CA MET A 202 -9.00 -16.19 10.73
C MET A 202 -9.06 -16.78 9.31
N GLY A 203 -8.26 -16.28 8.37
CA GLY A 203 -8.28 -16.74 6.99
C GLY A 203 -9.39 -16.13 6.12
N SER A 204 -10.14 -15.15 6.64
CA SER A 204 -11.12 -14.40 5.87
C SER A 204 -10.43 -13.52 4.81
N ILE A 205 -11.13 -13.20 3.72
CA ILE A 205 -10.62 -12.28 2.72
C ILE A 205 -10.87 -10.85 3.21
N VAL A 206 -9.80 -10.08 3.29
CA VAL A 206 -9.84 -8.65 3.56
C VAL A 206 -9.78 -7.91 2.23
N HIS A 207 -10.64 -6.91 2.06
CA HIS A 207 -10.54 -5.95 0.97
C HIS A 207 -10.04 -4.61 1.50
N ALA A 208 -9.07 -4.01 0.83
CA ALA A 208 -8.47 -2.74 1.23
C ALA A 208 -8.44 -1.75 0.06
N TRP A 209 -8.65 -0.48 0.37
CA TRP A 209 -8.51 0.64 -0.55
C TRP A 209 -7.61 1.71 0.08
N VAL A 210 -6.60 2.16 -0.66
CA VAL A 210 -5.74 3.25 -0.20
C VAL A 210 -5.73 4.32 -1.26
N SER A 211 -6.15 5.53 -0.88
CA SER A 211 -6.23 6.68 -1.77
C SER A 211 -5.42 7.84 -1.23
N TYR A 212 -4.68 8.48 -2.14
CA TYR A 212 -3.97 9.71 -1.88
C TYR A 212 -4.45 10.79 -2.85
N TYR A 213 -4.86 11.92 -2.29
CA TYR A 213 -5.28 13.09 -3.05
C TYR A 213 -4.34 14.25 -2.69
N SER A 214 -3.61 14.76 -3.67
CA SER A 214 -2.69 15.90 -3.53
C SER A 214 -3.36 17.19 -3.09
N THR A 215 -4.67 17.32 -3.34
CA THR A 215 -5.46 18.53 -3.04
C THR A 215 -6.09 18.52 -1.64
N ALA A 216 -6.19 17.36 -0.99
CA ALA A 216 -6.77 17.21 0.34
C ALA A 216 -6.27 15.91 0.98
N VAL A 217 -5.72 16.04 2.21
CA VAL A 217 -5.79 15.07 3.31
C VAL A 217 -5.98 13.60 2.89
N THR A 218 -4.92 12.81 3.04
CA THR A 218 -4.84 11.36 2.82
C THR A 218 -5.94 10.57 3.54
N ALA A 219 -6.53 9.60 2.84
CA ALA A 219 -7.51 8.68 3.40
C ALA A 219 -7.14 7.23 3.06
N ALA A 220 -6.79 6.45 4.09
CA ALA A 220 -6.73 5.00 3.99
C ALA A 220 -8.11 4.44 4.33
N TYR A 221 -8.83 3.92 3.32
CA TYR A 221 -10.18 3.38 3.49
C TYR A 221 -10.13 1.85 3.53
N VAL A 222 -10.32 1.24 4.70
CA VAL A 222 -10.20 -0.21 4.88
C VAL A 222 -11.56 -0.87 5.09
N ASP A 223 -12.15 -1.37 4.02
CA ASP A 223 -13.47 -2.00 4.06
C ASP A 223 -13.38 -3.55 4.13
N LEU A 224 -13.48 -4.08 5.35
CA LEU A 224 -13.38 -5.51 5.66
C LEU A 224 -14.73 -6.23 5.43
N ARG A 225 -15.10 -6.45 4.16
CA ARG A 225 -16.44 -6.99 3.81
C ARG A 225 -16.78 -8.41 4.30
N ASP A 226 -15.82 -9.20 4.76
CA ASP A 226 -16.09 -10.57 5.24
C ASP A 226 -16.13 -10.70 6.77
N ILE A 227 -16.04 -9.58 7.52
CA ILE A 227 -16.03 -9.60 8.99
C ILE A 227 -17.06 -8.63 9.62
N TRP A 228 -18.11 -8.28 8.87
CA TRP A 228 -19.19 -7.37 9.32
C TRP A 228 -18.69 -6.00 9.84
N THR A 229 -17.45 -5.63 9.53
CA THR A 229 -16.78 -4.47 10.13
C THR A 229 -16.21 -3.62 9.00
N ILE A 230 -16.57 -2.34 8.97
CA ILE A 230 -15.97 -1.36 8.07
C ILE A 230 -15.14 -0.43 8.94
N SER A 231 -13.87 -0.24 8.59
CA SER A 231 -12.97 0.68 9.29
C SER A 231 -12.41 1.70 8.29
N SER A 232 -12.04 2.88 8.78
CA SER A 232 -11.46 3.90 7.91
C SER A 232 -10.57 4.83 8.71
N LEU A 233 -9.46 5.22 8.10
CA LEU A 233 -8.51 6.17 8.67
C LEU A 233 -8.19 7.26 7.66
N SER A 234 -7.89 8.44 8.17
CA SER A 234 -7.46 9.56 7.33
C SER A 234 -6.54 10.47 8.11
N ILE A 235 -5.48 10.91 7.47
CA ILE A 235 -4.52 11.87 8.01
C ILE A 235 -4.17 12.90 6.95
N THR A 236 -3.62 14.04 7.34
CA THR A 236 -3.00 14.94 6.37
C THR A 236 -1.51 14.63 6.29
N ILE A 237 -1.02 14.23 5.13
CA ILE A 237 0.41 14.03 4.87
C ILE A 237 0.80 14.65 3.53
N ASP A 238 1.92 15.36 3.55
CA ASP A 238 2.56 15.91 2.36
C ASP A 238 3.66 14.94 1.90
N LEU A 239 3.40 14.17 0.85
CA LEU A 239 4.39 13.23 0.30
C LEU A 239 5.63 13.96 -0.26
N GLY A 240 5.55 15.27 -0.55
CA GLY A 240 6.70 16.08 -0.96
C GLY A 240 7.79 16.17 0.12
N MET A 241 7.43 15.97 1.39
CA MET A 241 8.39 16.02 2.50
C MET A 241 9.40 14.86 2.52
N PHE A 242 9.09 13.75 1.83
CA PHE A 242 9.95 12.56 1.71
C PHE A 242 11.09 12.76 0.71
N CYS A 243 11.03 13.85 -0.05
CA CYS A 243 11.76 14.03 -1.29
C CYS A 243 12.87 15.09 -1.21
N GLN A 244 13.21 15.50 0.02
CA GLN A 244 14.28 16.44 0.31
C GLN A 244 15.65 15.80 0.10
N ASN A 245 16.07 15.63 -1.17
CA ASN A 245 17.47 15.51 -1.65
C ASN A 245 17.57 15.23 -3.17
N GLY A 246 16.57 15.59 -3.97
CA GLY A 246 16.63 15.43 -5.43
C GLY A 246 16.44 13.99 -5.92
N SER A 247 16.08 13.07 -5.03
CA SER A 247 15.62 11.72 -5.37
C SER A 247 14.18 11.80 -5.88
N GLU A 248 13.96 11.34 -7.11
CA GLU A 248 12.62 11.04 -7.62
C GLU A 248 11.98 10.03 -6.65
N LEU A 249 10.86 10.41 -6.05
CA LEU A 249 10.03 9.48 -5.28
C LEU A 249 9.57 8.41 -6.25
N VAL A 250 9.92 7.17 -5.95
CA VAL A 250 9.71 6.07 -6.87
C VAL A 250 9.35 4.78 -6.12
N PHE A 251 8.12 4.35 -6.41
CA PHE A 251 7.43 3.07 -6.22
C PHE A 251 6.98 2.50 -4.88
N LEU A 252 5.79 1.90 -5.03
CA LEU A 252 4.84 1.37 -4.09
C LEU A 252 4.01 0.29 -4.82
N LEU A 253 4.14 -0.94 -4.36
CA LEU A 253 3.04 -1.88 -4.17
C LEU A 253 3.69 -2.98 -3.38
N LEU A 254 3.57 -2.93 -2.07
CA LEU A 254 4.21 -3.92 -1.23
C LEU A 254 3.22 -4.46 -0.23
N LEU A 255 3.45 -5.71 0.12
CA LEU A 255 2.82 -6.39 1.21
C LEU A 255 3.99 -7.07 1.95
N VAL A 256 4.03 -6.98 3.27
CA VAL A 256 4.92 -7.82 4.09
C VAL A 256 4.04 -8.67 4.99
N SER A 257 4.49 -9.82 5.43
CA SER A 257 3.79 -10.55 6.47
C SER A 257 4.81 -11.24 7.38
N TRP A 258 4.36 -11.68 8.56
CA TRP A 258 5.10 -12.60 9.41
C TRP A 258 4.19 -13.75 9.86
N LEU A 259 4.81 -14.86 10.26
CA LEU A 259 4.21 -15.94 11.04
C LEU A 259 5.30 -16.43 12.01
N SER A 260 4.97 -16.61 13.29
CA SER A 260 5.79 -17.46 14.17
C SER A 260 5.08 -18.72 14.58
N TYR A 261 5.92 -19.72 14.81
CA TYR A 261 5.68 -20.81 15.72
C TYR A 261 6.84 -20.82 16.73
N ILE A 262 6.53 -20.92 18.03
CA ILE A 262 7.49 -21.31 19.06
C ILE A 262 7.04 -22.70 19.53
N LYS A 263 7.97 -23.65 19.52
CA LYS A 263 7.79 -25.04 19.97
C LYS A 263 8.02 -25.17 21.47
#